data_AF-X0WGF0-F1
#
_entry.id   AF-X0WGF0-F1
#
_cell.length_a   1.000
_cell.length_b   1.000
_cell.length_c   1.000
_cell.angle_alpha   90.00
_cell.angle_beta   90.00
_cell.angle_gamma   90.00
#
_symmetry.space_group_name_H-M   'P 1'
#
loop_
_entity.id
_entity.type
_entity.pdbx_description
1 polymer ?
#
loop_
_entity_poly.entity_id
_entity_poly.type
_entity_poly.pdbx_seq_one_letter_code
_entity_poly.pdbx_strand_id
1 'polypeptide(L)'
;VQTPTLIYTDLQDGQVICDLYQEEDIPLSLSIDDFKNVAEQVKSYSKDFNLPATKRNNQIFNDIFEVTRSVGISSVIFNPYVKTKCVLKEDGFILFEGYLRLIDVKDKEGEISYNVNLYSEVIALADKLKDQTFSDLSFTELEHEYNKTEIKRSWNDAGASITYTNSGTSGFRDTYTTLRYPFIDWTGNIDITTNTSTVSGPTPHNPELTALEQAFRPCIQLKYLINRIFEASDFSWTSNFFDSADFEKLYMDFNWGNVGTGVVDGYIFAS
;
A
#
# COMPACT_ATOMS: atom_id res chain seq x y z
N VAL A 1 30.00 2.89 -37.97
CA VAL A 1 28.80 3.35 -37.24
C VAL A 1 29.16 3.29 -35.77
N GLN A 2 29.20 4.45 -35.11
CA GLN A 2 29.67 4.59 -33.73
C GLN A 2 28.49 4.32 -32.80
N THR A 3 28.55 3.23 -32.05
CA THR A 3 27.53 2.88 -31.05
C THR A 3 27.63 3.90 -29.89
N PRO A 4 26.52 4.50 -29.43
CA PRO A 4 26.57 5.44 -28.31
C PRO A 4 26.83 4.68 -27.01
N THR A 5 27.91 5.04 -26.31
CA THR A 5 28.17 4.61 -24.93
C THR A 5 27.30 5.47 -24.00
N LEU A 6 26.17 4.91 -23.53
CA LEU A 6 25.35 5.55 -22.50
C LEU A 6 25.97 5.27 -21.13
N ILE A 7 26.66 6.27 -20.58
CA ILE A 7 27.16 6.23 -19.20
C ILE A 7 26.08 6.82 -18.30
N TYR A 8 25.32 5.97 -17.62
CA TYR A 8 24.48 6.37 -16.49
C TYR A 8 25.35 6.26 -15.22
N THR A 9 25.93 7.38 -14.76
CA THR A 9 26.86 7.35 -13.61
C THR A 9 26.23 7.62 -12.25
N ASP A 10 25.08 8.28 -12.19
CA ASP A 10 24.32 8.44 -10.94
C ASP A 10 22.84 8.55 -11.28
N LEU A 11 22.01 7.68 -10.70
CA LEU A 11 20.57 7.89 -10.67
C LEU A 11 20.28 8.93 -9.57
N GLN A 12 19.26 9.78 -9.77
CA GLN A 12 18.96 10.93 -8.89
C GLN A 12 18.65 10.57 -7.42
N ASP A 13 18.62 9.28 -7.08
CA ASP A 13 18.32 8.71 -5.77
C ASP A 13 19.54 8.10 -5.04
N GLY A 14 20.75 8.21 -5.60
CA GLY A 14 21.97 7.66 -5.01
C GLY A 14 22.23 6.18 -5.33
N GLN A 15 21.48 5.58 -6.27
CA GLN A 15 21.83 4.26 -6.81
C GLN A 15 23.09 4.32 -7.67
N VAL A 16 23.94 3.30 -7.50
CA VAL A 16 25.13 3.05 -8.32
C VAL A 16 24.91 1.82 -9.20
N ILE A 17 25.42 1.85 -10.43
CA ILE A 17 25.24 0.76 -11.40
C ILE A 17 26.42 -0.20 -11.33
N CYS A 18 26.16 -1.49 -11.11
CA CYS A 18 27.19 -2.52 -11.25
C CYS A 18 27.36 -2.88 -12.72
N ASP A 19 28.61 -2.96 -13.18
CA ASP A 19 28.93 -3.50 -14.50
C ASP A 19 28.80 -5.03 -14.46
N LEU A 20 28.18 -5.64 -15.47
CA LEU A 20 28.05 -7.10 -15.65
C LEU A 20 28.99 -7.59 -16.77
N TYR A 21 29.27 -8.89 -16.80
CA TYR A 21 29.89 -9.51 -17.99
C TYR A 21 28.87 -9.54 -19.15
N GLN A 22 29.36 -9.43 -20.40
CA GLN A 22 28.52 -9.26 -21.59
C GLN A 22 27.58 -10.44 -21.90
N GLU A 23 27.90 -11.65 -21.42
CA GLU A 23 27.15 -12.89 -21.71
C GLU A 23 26.73 -13.62 -20.42
N GLU A 24 26.63 -12.91 -19.29
CA GLU A 24 26.26 -13.55 -18.03
C GLU A 24 24.74 -13.53 -17.82
N ASP A 25 24.11 -14.68 -18.11
CA ASP A 25 22.75 -14.95 -17.68
C ASP A 25 22.71 -15.08 -16.16
N ILE A 26 21.89 -14.26 -15.49
CA ILE A 26 21.68 -14.33 -14.04
C ILE A 26 20.44 -15.21 -13.79
N PRO A 27 20.58 -16.48 -13.37
CA PRO A 27 19.43 -17.35 -13.19
C PRO A 27 18.65 -16.90 -11.95
N LEU A 28 17.44 -16.40 -12.15
CA LEU A 28 16.53 -15.97 -11.09
C LEU A 28 15.49 -17.04 -10.79
N SER A 29 15.31 -17.34 -9.51
CA SER A 29 14.12 -18.02 -9.00
C SER A 29 13.23 -16.95 -8.41
N LEU A 30 12.25 -16.49 -9.20
CA LEU A 30 11.23 -15.55 -8.73
C LEU A 30 10.09 -16.34 -8.09
N SER A 31 9.69 -15.88 -6.91
CA SER A 31 8.65 -16.50 -6.13
C SER A 31 7.57 -15.47 -5.83
N ILE A 32 6.34 -15.81 -6.19
CA ILE A 32 5.15 -15.02 -5.88
C ILE A 32 4.45 -15.75 -4.73
N ASP A 33 4.15 -15.04 -3.65
CA ASP A 33 3.44 -15.61 -2.50
C ASP A 33 2.00 -16.00 -2.90
N ASP A 34 1.64 -17.25 -2.68
CA ASP A 34 0.25 -17.72 -2.78
C ASP A 34 -0.33 -17.74 -1.36
N PHE A 35 -1.18 -16.75 -1.06
CA PHE A 35 -1.85 -16.55 0.23
C PHE A 35 -2.57 -17.78 0.80
N LYS A 36 -2.79 -18.83 -0.01
CA LYS A 36 -3.37 -20.09 0.47
C LYS A 36 -2.48 -20.85 1.45
N ASN A 37 -1.15 -20.66 1.40
CA ASN A 37 -0.22 -21.41 2.23
C ASN A 37 0.63 -20.48 3.10
N VAL A 38 0.03 -19.97 4.18
CA VAL A 38 0.62 -19.01 5.15
C VAL A 38 1.96 -19.48 5.76
N ALA A 39 2.29 -20.77 5.64
CA ALA A 39 3.56 -21.33 6.12
C ALA A 39 4.75 -21.11 5.15
N GLU A 40 4.50 -20.92 3.86
CA GLU A 40 5.56 -20.79 2.85
C GLU A 40 5.90 -19.32 2.62
N GLN A 41 6.93 -18.84 3.33
CA GLN A 41 7.58 -17.57 3.00
C GLN A 41 8.43 -17.76 1.73
N VAL A 42 7.82 -17.59 0.56
CA VAL A 42 8.51 -17.86 -0.70
C VAL A 42 9.47 -16.70 -1.01
N LYS A 43 10.78 -16.98 -0.95
CA LYS A 43 11.83 -16.00 -1.23
C LYS A 43 12.20 -16.01 -2.70
N SER A 44 12.38 -14.83 -3.28
CA SER A 44 13.02 -14.71 -4.60
C SER A 44 14.53 -14.64 -4.40
N TYR A 45 15.29 -15.34 -5.23
CA TYR A 45 16.75 -15.33 -5.15
C TYR A 45 17.38 -15.60 -6.51
N SER A 46 18.60 -15.12 -6.70
CA SER A 46 19.44 -15.52 -7.82
C SER A 46 20.35 -16.69 -7.42
N LYS A 47 20.81 -17.46 -8.40
CA LYS A 47 22.08 -18.18 -8.23
C LYS A 47 23.23 -17.20 -8.09
N ASP A 48 24.33 -17.66 -7.54
CA ASP A 48 25.56 -16.87 -7.44
C ASP A 48 26.10 -16.59 -8.84
N PHE A 49 26.48 -15.35 -9.11
CA PHE A 49 27.07 -14.89 -10.37
C PHE A 49 28.24 -13.96 -10.08
N ASN A 50 29.07 -13.66 -11.09
CA ASN A 50 30.26 -12.85 -10.88
C ASN A 50 30.10 -11.46 -11.48
N LEU A 51 30.61 -10.46 -10.76
CA LEU A 51 30.79 -9.11 -11.28
C LEU A 51 32.28 -8.89 -11.60
N PRO A 52 32.62 -8.32 -12.76
CA PRO A 52 34.00 -7.99 -13.11
C PRO A 52 34.56 -6.89 -12.18
N ALA A 53 35.86 -6.93 -11.89
CA ALA A 53 36.57 -5.86 -11.19
C ALA A 53 36.84 -4.64 -12.10
N THR A 54 35.78 -4.07 -12.68
CA THR A 54 35.88 -2.80 -13.40
C THR A 54 36.20 -1.68 -12.43
N LYS A 55 36.72 -0.55 -12.94
CA LYS A 55 36.96 0.65 -12.11
C LYS A 55 35.72 1.07 -11.31
N ARG A 56 34.53 0.90 -11.89
CA ARG A 56 33.25 1.23 -11.25
C ARG A 56 32.91 0.24 -10.14
N ASN A 57 32.94 -1.06 -10.43
CA ASN A 57 32.64 -2.08 -9.43
C ASN A 57 33.63 -2.04 -8.26
N ASN A 58 34.92 -1.80 -8.53
CA ASN A 58 35.93 -1.63 -7.51
C ASN A 58 35.64 -0.46 -6.57
N GLN A 59 35.11 0.66 -7.09
CA GLN A 59 34.68 1.78 -6.26
C GLN A 59 33.45 1.44 -5.42
N ILE A 60 32.46 0.75 -6.01
CA ILE A 60 31.24 0.31 -5.32
C ILE A 60 31.58 -0.61 -4.16
N PHE A 61 32.34 -1.68 -4.43
CA PHE A 61 32.82 -2.64 -3.44
C PHE A 61 34.02 -2.13 -2.63
N ASN A 62 34.40 -0.88 -2.86
CA ASN A 62 35.44 -0.19 -2.12
C ASN A 62 36.73 -1.03 -2.00
N ASP A 63 37.20 -1.58 -3.11
CA ASP A 63 38.41 -2.40 -3.24
C ASP A 63 38.56 -3.44 -2.09
N ILE A 64 37.45 -4.06 -1.67
CA ILE A 64 37.39 -4.94 -0.49
C ILE A 64 38.36 -6.13 -0.52
N PHE A 65 38.93 -6.46 -1.68
CA PHE A 65 39.99 -7.45 -1.83
C PHE A 65 41.34 -7.00 -1.22
N GLU A 66 41.54 -5.71 -1.00
CA GLU A 66 42.80 -5.14 -0.49
C GLU A 66 42.88 -5.28 1.04
N VAL A 67 43.58 -6.33 1.51
CA VAL A 67 43.67 -6.68 2.95
C VAL A 67 44.39 -5.62 3.79
N THR A 68 45.21 -4.76 3.18
CA THR A 68 46.02 -3.75 3.89
C THR A 68 45.29 -2.41 4.10
N ARG A 69 44.04 -2.30 3.66
CA ARG A 69 43.32 -1.03 3.62
C ARG A 69 42.77 -0.60 4.99
N SER A 70 43.00 0.66 5.36
CA SER A 70 42.26 1.36 6.42
C SER A 70 41.08 2.13 5.80
N VAL A 71 39.86 1.77 6.19
CA VAL A 71 38.64 2.39 5.65
C VAL A 71 38.26 3.61 6.50
N GLY A 72 38.32 4.81 5.91
CA GLY A 72 37.66 5.99 6.48
C GLY A 72 36.14 5.87 6.31
N ILE A 73 35.39 6.03 7.41
CA ILE A 73 33.96 5.74 7.54
C ILE A 73 33.07 6.52 6.54
N SER A 74 33.56 7.61 5.93
CA SER A 74 32.73 8.57 5.16
C SER A 74 32.61 8.33 3.64
N SER A 75 32.97 7.14 3.10
CA SER A 75 32.88 6.88 1.64
C SER A 75 32.49 5.45 1.25
N VAL A 76 31.97 4.66 2.20
CA VAL A 76 31.65 3.25 1.94
C VAL A 76 30.29 3.14 1.25
N ILE A 77 30.31 2.92 -0.07
CA ILE A 77 29.11 2.72 -0.90
C ILE A 77 28.49 1.33 -0.62
N PHE A 78 29.33 0.30 -0.50
CA PHE A 78 28.94 -1.05 -0.13
C PHE A 78 29.60 -1.48 1.17
N ASN A 79 28.81 -1.97 2.14
CA ASN A 79 29.32 -2.51 3.38
C ASN A 79 28.86 -3.98 3.53
N PRO A 80 29.78 -4.95 3.61
CA PRO A 80 29.44 -6.37 3.66
C PRO A 80 28.70 -6.79 4.94
N TYR A 81 28.74 -5.95 6.00
CA TYR A 81 28.10 -6.21 7.29
C TYR A 81 26.68 -5.66 7.39
N VAL A 82 26.21 -4.90 6.39
CA VAL A 82 24.85 -4.36 6.35
C VAL A 82 24.18 -4.77 5.04
N LYS A 83 22.84 -4.85 5.06
CA LYS A 83 22.09 -5.18 3.85
C LYS A 83 22.19 -4.03 2.86
N THR A 84 22.60 -4.33 1.63
CA THR A 84 22.65 -3.34 0.54
C THR A 84 21.49 -3.59 -0.41
N LYS A 85 20.59 -2.61 -0.56
CA LYS A 85 19.46 -2.70 -1.49
C LYS A 85 19.96 -2.77 -2.93
N CYS A 86 19.27 -3.54 -3.77
CA CYS A 86 19.59 -3.67 -5.19
C CYS A 86 18.32 -3.85 -6.03
N VAL A 87 18.40 -3.43 -7.29
CA VAL A 87 17.37 -3.62 -8.30
C VAL A 87 18.04 -4.17 -9.55
N LEU A 88 17.53 -5.28 -10.07
CA LEU A 88 17.96 -5.84 -11.35
C LEU A 88 16.95 -5.43 -12.42
N LYS A 89 17.45 -4.82 -13.50
CA LYS A 89 16.64 -4.37 -14.63
C LYS A 89 17.15 -4.95 -15.93
N GLU A 90 16.23 -5.30 -16.82
CA GLU A 90 16.51 -5.69 -18.20
C GLU A 90 15.59 -4.88 -19.13
N ASP A 91 16.16 -4.24 -20.15
CA ASP A 91 15.43 -3.36 -21.09
C ASP A 91 14.54 -2.30 -20.42
N GLY A 92 14.93 -1.85 -19.22
CA GLY A 92 14.19 -0.86 -18.43
C GLY A 92 13.08 -1.44 -17.54
N PHE A 93 12.77 -2.73 -17.65
CA PHE A 93 11.83 -3.42 -16.76
C PHE A 93 12.55 -3.94 -15.51
N ILE A 94 11.90 -3.81 -14.35
CA ILE A 94 12.41 -4.37 -13.09
C ILE A 94 12.10 -5.87 -13.08
N LEU A 95 13.14 -6.69 -13.04
CA LEU A 95 13.02 -8.15 -12.94
C LEU A 95 13.10 -8.63 -11.48
N PHE A 96 13.84 -7.90 -10.64
CA PHE A 96 14.04 -8.27 -9.24
C PHE A 96 14.33 -7.03 -8.39
N GLU A 97 13.77 -7.01 -7.18
CA GLU A 97 14.06 -6.03 -6.14
C GLU A 97 14.34 -6.76 -4.82
N GLY A 98 15.41 -6.37 -4.13
CA GLY A 98 15.84 -7.02 -2.90
C GLY A 98 17.20 -6.53 -2.44
N TYR A 99 18.03 -7.47 -2.00
CA TYR A 99 19.35 -7.17 -1.45
C TYR A 99 20.45 -7.91 -2.20
N LEU A 100 21.58 -7.23 -2.38
CA LEU A 100 22.80 -7.82 -2.91
C LEU A 100 23.70 -8.24 -1.75
N ARG A 101 24.21 -9.48 -1.82
CA ARG A 101 25.23 -9.98 -0.91
C ARG A 101 26.46 -10.38 -1.69
N LEU A 102 27.61 -9.88 -1.23
CA LEU A 102 28.92 -10.38 -1.62
C LEU A 102 29.19 -11.68 -0.88
N ILE A 103 29.47 -12.75 -1.63
CA ILE A 103 29.76 -14.09 -1.11
C ILE A 103 31.26 -14.24 -0.93
N ASP A 104 32.02 -14.03 -2.00
CA ASP A 104 33.47 -14.04 -1.99
C ASP A 104 34.06 -13.08 -3.04
N VAL A 105 35.36 -12.86 -2.94
CA VAL A 105 36.16 -12.20 -3.98
C VAL A 105 37.12 -13.24 -4.52
N LYS A 106 37.05 -13.50 -5.82
CA LYS A 106 37.90 -14.48 -6.51
C LYS A 106 39.05 -13.76 -7.18
N ASP A 107 40.25 -14.27 -6.96
CA ASP A 107 41.46 -13.88 -7.69
C ASP A 107 41.92 -15.09 -8.51
N LYS A 108 41.85 -14.97 -9.84
CA LYS A 108 42.40 -15.95 -10.78
C LYS A 108 43.50 -15.26 -11.58
N GLU A 109 44.74 -15.60 -11.28
CA GLU A 109 45.91 -15.10 -12.02
C GLU A 109 46.01 -13.55 -12.06
N GLY A 110 45.50 -12.86 -11.03
CA GLY A 110 45.48 -11.39 -10.95
C GLY A 110 44.18 -10.76 -11.51
N GLU A 111 43.27 -11.56 -12.07
CA GLU A 111 41.93 -11.11 -12.42
C GLU A 111 40.99 -11.26 -11.22
N ILE A 112 40.57 -10.11 -10.70
CA ILE A 112 39.65 -10.02 -9.58
C ILE A 112 38.21 -10.08 -10.09
N SER A 113 37.36 -10.84 -9.41
CA SER A 113 35.91 -10.85 -9.63
C SER A 113 35.16 -10.96 -8.31
N TYR A 114 33.98 -10.35 -8.24
CA TYR A 114 33.12 -10.34 -7.06
C TYR A 114 32.01 -11.36 -7.25
N ASN A 115 32.00 -12.43 -6.46
CA ASN A 115 30.88 -13.37 -6.48
C ASN A 115 29.76 -12.85 -5.60
N VAL A 116 28.60 -12.63 -6.19
CA VAL A 116 27.45 -12.06 -5.50
C VAL A 116 26.22 -12.92 -5.73
N ASN A 117 25.26 -12.78 -4.82
CA ASN A 117 23.89 -13.22 -5.09
C ASN A 117 22.88 -12.13 -4.72
N LEU A 118 21.70 -12.23 -5.32
CA LEU A 118 20.54 -11.42 -5.01
C LEU A 118 19.57 -12.26 -4.20
N TYR A 119 18.99 -11.67 -3.16
CA TYR A 119 17.94 -12.33 -2.38
C TYR A 119 16.93 -11.31 -1.89
N SER A 120 15.64 -11.65 -1.98
CA SER A 120 14.58 -10.84 -1.43
C SER A 120 14.36 -11.22 0.04
N GLU A 121 13.92 -10.25 0.83
CA GLU A 121 13.31 -10.56 2.11
C GLU A 121 11.80 -10.63 1.92
N VAL A 122 11.20 -11.66 2.51
CA VAL A 122 9.76 -11.72 2.66
C VAL A 122 9.43 -10.80 3.83
N ILE A 123 9.01 -9.58 3.54
CA ILE A 123 8.18 -8.85 4.49
C ILE A 123 6.80 -9.48 4.31
N ALA A 124 6.34 -10.25 5.31
CA ALA A 124 4.99 -10.78 5.25
C ALA A 124 4.01 -9.60 5.33
N LEU A 125 2.98 -9.60 4.48
CA LEU A 125 1.91 -8.59 4.55
C LEU A 125 1.34 -8.52 5.98
N ALA A 126 1.17 -9.68 6.63
CA ALA A 126 0.73 -9.76 8.02
C ALA A 126 1.66 -9.00 8.99
N ASP A 127 2.99 -9.08 8.82
CA ASP A 127 3.94 -8.35 9.65
C ASP A 127 3.91 -6.83 9.40
N LYS A 128 3.59 -6.40 8.18
CA LYS A 128 3.42 -4.98 7.84
C LYS A 128 2.11 -4.43 8.41
N LEU A 129 1.03 -5.21 8.37
CA LEU A 129 -0.31 -4.78 8.77
C LEU A 129 -0.64 -5.01 10.26
N LYS A 130 0.07 -5.88 10.98
CA LYS A 130 -0.28 -6.26 12.37
C LYS A 130 -0.34 -5.11 13.37
N ASP A 131 0.49 -4.08 13.16
CA ASP A 131 0.58 -2.92 14.06
C ASP A 131 -0.21 -1.72 13.50
N GLN A 132 -0.88 -1.88 12.37
CA GLN A 132 -1.70 -0.85 11.73
C GLN A 132 -3.16 -0.96 12.18
N THR A 133 -3.82 0.18 12.23
CA THR A 133 -5.24 0.32 12.59
C THR A 133 -5.98 1.11 11.52
N PHE A 134 -7.31 1.04 11.50
CA PHE A 134 -8.12 1.86 10.60
C PHE A 134 -7.98 3.37 10.85
N SER A 135 -7.56 3.77 12.06
CA SER A 135 -7.27 5.17 12.37
C SER A 135 -6.04 5.70 11.62
N ASP A 136 -5.11 4.82 11.25
CA ASP A 136 -3.92 5.22 10.46
C ASP A 136 -4.28 5.54 9.00
N LEU A 137 -5.52 5.25 8.56
CA LEU A 137 -6.02 5.59 7.23
C LEU A 137 -6.73 6.93 7.25
N SER A 138 -6.29 7.85 6.40
CA SER A 138 -7.02 9.11 6.17
C SER A 138 -8.28 8.87 5.34
N PHE A 139 -9.43 9.29 5.84
CA PHE A 139 -10.71 9.33 5.11
C PHE A 139 -11.19 10.75 4.83
N THR A 140 -10.28 11.74 4.82
CA THR A 140 -10.60 13.15 4.61
C THR A 140 -11.36 13.40 3.30
N GLU A 141 -11.11 12.60 2.26
CA GLU A 141 -11.86 12.71 1.00
C GLU A 141 -13.34 12.29 1.10
N LEU A 142 -13.75 11.62 2.18
CA LEU A 142 -15.14 11.27 2.44
C LEU A 142 -15.86 12.32 3.28
N GLU A 143 -15.20 13.41 3.66
CA GLU A 143 -15.80 14.50 4.44
C GLU A 143 -16.92 15.19 3.67
N HIS A 144 -18.06 15.36 4.34
CA HIS A 144 -19.27 16.00 3.83
C HIS A 144 -20.16 16.43 5.01
N GLU A 145 -21.16 17.25 4.74
CA GLU A 145 -22.13 17.68 5.73
C GLU A 145 -23.02 16.50 6.20
N TYR A 146 -23.03 16.22 7.50
CA TYR A 146 -23.92 15.22 8.07
C TYR A 146 -25.35 15.77 8.23
N ASN A 147 -26.16 15.63 7.19
CA ASN A 147 -27.56 16.07 7.20
C ASN A 147 -28.47 15.15 6.37
N LYS A 148 -29.78 15.34 6.51
CA LYS A 148 -30.81 14.53 5.83
C LYS A 148 -30.68 14.52 4.29
N THR A 149 -30.18 15.60 3.71
CA THR A 149 -30.01 15.72 2.24
C THR A 149 -28.89 14.81 1.77
N GLU A 150 -27.71 14.89 2.40
CA GLU A 150 -26.57 14.06 2.03
C GLU A 150 -26.80 12.58 2.35
N ILE A 151 -27.46 12.27 3.47
CA ILE A 151 -27.88 10.90 3.82
C ILE A 151 -28.74 10.30 2.69
N LYS A 152 -29.75 11.03 2.21
CA LYS A 152 -30.59 10.55 1.10
C LYS A 152 -29.82 10.41 -0.20
N ARG A 153 -28.89 11.33 -0.47
CA ARG A 153 -28.03 11.27 -1.67
C ARG A 153 -27.10 10.06 -1.64
N SER A 154 -26.69 9.58 -0.47
CA SER A 154 -25.91 8.35 -0.31
C SER A 154 -26.63 7.08 -0.76
N TRP A 155 -27.96 7.12 -0.95
CA TRP A 155 -28.75 5.97 -1.40
C TRP A 155 -28.91 5.90 -2.91
N ASN A 156 -28.48 6.95 -3.62
CA ASN A 156 -28.62 7.03 -5.06
C ASN A 156 -27.50 6.26 -5.76
N ASP A 157 -27.86 5.53 -6.81
CA ASP A 157 -26.89 4.91 -7.74
C ASP A 157 -26.66 5.76 -9.00
N ALA A 158 -27.39 6.89 -9.14
CA ALA A 158 -27.27 7.83 -10.25
C ALA A 158 -27.84 9.21 -9.88
N GLY A 159 -27.49 10.25 -10.65
CA GLY A 159 -28.00 11.61 -10.45
C GLY A 159 -27.26 12.35 -9.35
N ALA A 160 -27.98 12.97 -8.42
CA ALA A 160 -27.36 13.73 -7.32
C ALA A 160 -26.71 12.78 -6.31
N SER A 161 -25.38 12.87 -6.16
CA SER A 161 -24.59 12.15 -5.15
C SER A 161 -24.37 13.00 -3.90
N ILE A 162 -23.72 12.42 -2.89
CA ILE A 162 -23.17 13.17 -1.75
C ILE A 162 -22.29 14.31 -2.29
N THR A 163 -22.45 15.50 -1.72
CA THR A 163 -21.58 16.65 -1.98
C THR A 163 -20.41 16.61 -1.00
N TYR A 164 -19.30 16.02 -1.44
CA TYR A 164 -18.07 15.96 -0.65
C TYR A 164 -17.37 17.32 -0.58
N THR A 165 -16.86 17.68 0.59
CA THR A 165 -16.13 18.93 0.84
C THR A 165 -14.74 18.90 0.17
N ASN A 166 -14.11 17.73 0.15
CA ASN A 166 -12.78 17.53 -0.38
C ASN A 166 -12.80 16.83 -1.74
N SER A 167 -11.76 17.07 -2.55
CA SER A 167 -11.55 16.31 -3.79
C SER A 167 -11.13 14.87 -3.48
N GLY A 168 -11.50 13.94 -4.36
CA GLY A 168 -11.11 12.53 -4.26
C GLY A 168 -9.68 12.39 -4.76
N THR A 169 -8.72 12.28 -3.86
CA THR A 169 -7.29 12.22 -4.20
C THR A 169 -6.75 10.81 -4.26
N SER A 170 -7.45 9.83 -3.66
CA SER A 170 -7.02 8.43 -3.64
C SER A 170 -7.14 7.73 -4.99
N GLY A 171 -8.03 8.22 -5.86
CA GLY A 171 -8.46 7.50 -7.07
C GLY A 171 -9.38 6.31 -6.81
N PHE A 172 -9.72 6.02 -5.55
CA PHE A 172 -10.59 4.90 -5.15
C PHE A 172 -12.00 5.34 -4.72
N ARG A 173 -12.21 6.63 -4.46
CA ARG A 173 -13.53 7.16 -4.13
C ARG A 173 -14.43 7.18 -5.37
N ASP A 174 -15.42 6.30 -5.37
CA ASP A 174 -16.56 6.35 -6.27
C ASP A 174 -17.59 7.37 -5.79
N THR A 175 -18.30 7.97 -6.75
CA THR A 175 -19.25 9.05 -6.50
C THR A 175 -20.49 8.59 -5.74
N TYR A 176 -20.91 7.33 -5.89
CA TYR A 176 -22.19 6.82 -5.38
C TYR A 176 -22.04 5.67 -4.39
N THR A 177 -20.95 4.90 -4.49
CA THR A 177 -20.85 3.59 -3.82
C THR A 177 -19.82 3.55 -2.70
N THR A 178 -18.95 4.54 -2.54
CA THR A 178 -17.93 4.49 -1.49
C THR A 178 -18.51 4.64 -0.08
N LEU A 179 -19.54 5.47 0.10
CA LEU A 179 -20.13 5.78 1.40
C LEU A 179 -21.65 5.71 1.33
N ARG A 180 -22.27 4.98 2.25
CA ARG A 180 -23.72 4.90 2.40
C ARG A 180 -24.15 5.10 3.85
N TYR A 181 -25.36 5.62 4.03
CA TYR A 181 -26.04 5.72 5.32
C TYR A 181 -27.26 4.79 5.36
N PRO A 182 -27.09 3.46 5.50
CA PRO A 182 -28.21 2.54 5.57
C PRO A 182 -29.09 2.83 6.80
N PHE A 183 -30.37 2.47 6.72
CA PHE A 183 -31.23 2.46 7.90
C PHE A 183 -30.92 1.23 8.75
N ILE A 184 -30.31 1.42 9.91
CA ILE A 184 -29.98 0.35 10.87
C ILE A 184 -30.48 0.78 12.24
N ASP A 185 -31.28 -0.05 12.91
CA ASP A 185 -31.72 0.27 14.27
C ASP A 185 -30.57 0.10 15.28
N TRP A 186 -29.90 1.21 15.62
CA TRP A 186 -28.78 1.21 16.57
C TRP A 186 -29.22 1.34 18.03
N THR A 187 -30.44 1.78 18.29
CA THR A 187 -30.96 1.95 19.66
C THR A 187 -31.72 0.71 20.13
N GLY A 188 -32.14 -0.15 19.19
CA GLY A 188 -32.98 -1.33 19.41
C GLY A 188 -34.41 -1.00 19.79
N ASN A 189 -34.77 0.28 19.85
CA ASN A 189 -36.06 0.79 20.31
C ASN A 189 -36.36 2.12 19.59
N ILE A 190 -36.53 2.08 18.27
CA ILE A 190 -37.02 3.25 17.53
C ILE A 190 -38.52 3.41 17.79
N ASP A 191 -38.92 4.60 18.24
CA ASP A 191 -40.33 4.91 18.51
C ASP A 191 -41.17 4.82 17.23
N ILE A 192 -42.42 4.37 17.37
CA ILE A 192 -43.39 4.40 16.29
C ILE A 192 -44.28 5.61 16.51
N THR A 193 -44.35 6.50 15.51
CA THR A 193 -45.16 7.69 15.68
C THR A 193 -46.64 7.34 15.75
N THR A 194 -47.33 7.94 16.72
CA THR A 194 -48.80 7.93 16.83
C THR A 194 -49.42 9.20 16.25
N ASN A 195 -48.59 10.11 15.73
CA ASN A 195 -49.00 11.43 15.29
C ASN A 195 -49.79 11.36 13.96
N THR A 196 -50.90 12.09 13.89
CA THR A 196 -51.80 12.15 12.73
C THR A 196 -51.59 13.39 11.84
N SER A 197 -50.58 14.22 12.13
CA SER A 197 -50.37 15.50 11.44
C SER A 197 -49.89 15.34 9.99
N THR A 198 -50.74 15.73 9.05
CA THR A 198 -50.60 15.51 7.59
C THR A 198 -49.80 16.55 6.82
N VAL A 199 -49.14 17.52 7.49
CA VAL A 199 -48.56 18.68 6.77
C VAL A 199 -47.03 18.72 6.78
N SER A 200 -46.35 18.15 7.78
CA SER A 200 -44.87 18.02 7.79
C SER A 200 -44.33 17.05 8.87
N GLY A 201 -45.21 16.24 9.47
CA GLY A 201 -44.86 15.31 10.55
C GLY A 201 -44.52 13.90 10.06
N PRO A 202 -44.01 13.03 10.95
CA PRO A 202 -43.80 11.62 10.63
C PRO A 202 -45.14 10.97 10.25
N THR A 203 -45.12 10.10 9.24
CA THR A 203 -46.32 9.37 8.80
C THR A 203 -46.80 8.45 9.92
N PRO A 204 -48.10 8.49 10.31
CA PRO A 204 -48.62 7.62 11.36
C PRO A 204 -48.24 6.15 11.13
N HIS A 205 -47.81 5.45 12.18
CA HIS A 205 -47.36 4.05 12.16
C HIS A 205 -46.02 3.78 11.47
N ASN A 206 -45.23 4.81 11.14
CA ASN A 206 -43.84 4.65 10.71
C ASN A 206 -42.85 4.87 11.87
N PRO A 207 -41.61 4.34 11.76
CA PRO A 207 -40.52 4.67 12.66
C PRO A 207 -40.27 6.20 12.71
N GLU A 208 -40.16 6.74 13.92
CA GLU A 208 -39.87 8.14 14.20
C GLU A 208 -38.45 8.26 14.76
N LEU A 209 -37.62 9.02 14.06
CA LEU A 209 -36.27 9.35 14.51
C LEU A 209 -36.30 10.74 15.13
N THR A 210 -35.94 10.84 16.41
CA THR A 210 -35.72 12.13 17.08
C THR A 210 -34.33 12.69 16.77
N ALA A 211 -33.39 11.84 16.36
CA ALA A 211 -32.06 12.19 15.88
C ALA A 211 -31.63 11.25 14.73
N LEU A 212 -30.86 11.74 13.77
CA LEU A 212 -30.48 10.96 12.57
C LEU A 212 -29.57 9.77 12.94
N GLU A 213 -28.73 9.94 13.96
CA GLU A 213 -27.72 9.02 14.46
C GLU A 213 -28.32 7.75 15.06
N GLN A 214 -29.62 7.78 15.39
CA GLN A 214 -30.38 6.61 15.84
C GLN A 214 -30.46 5.53 14.75
N ALA A 215 -30.40 5.94 13.48
CA ALA A 215 -30.50 5.03 12.34
C ALA A 215 -29.34 5.12 11.34
N PHE A 216 -28.88 6.34 11.06
CA PHE A 216 -28.02 6.65 9.93
C PHE A 216 -26.59 6.94 10.39
N ARG A 217 -25.77 5.88 10.41
CA ARG A 217 -24.32 5.97 10.64
C ARG A 217 -23.57 5.71 9.32
N PRO A 218 -22.37 6.26 9.14
CA PRO A 218 -21.60 6.07 7.92
C PRO A 218 -21.16 4.61 7.80
N CYS A 219 -21.49 3.98 6.67
CA CYS A 219 -20.97 2.68 6.28
C CYS A 219 -20.11 2.85 5.02
N ILE A 220 -18.87 2.38 5.09
CA ILE A 220 -17.88 2.50 4.02
C ILE A 220 -17.77 1.17 3.28
N GLN A 221 -17.66 1.23 1.96
CA GLN A 221 -17.50 0.05 1.11
C GLN A 221 -16.20 -0.70 1.44
N LEU A 222 -16.28 -2.03 1.57
CA LEU A 222 -15.10 -2.86 1.89
C LEU A 222 -14.00 -2.79 0.84
N LYS A 223 -14.36 -2.74 -0.46
CA LYS A 223 -13.40 -2.63 -1.56
C LYS A 223 -12.57 -1.34 -1.46
N TYR A 224 -13.22 -0.21 -1.18
CA TYR A 224 -12.54 1.05 -0.92
C TYR A 224 -11.56 0.93 0.25
N LEU A 225 -11.98 0.34 1.38
CA LEU A 225 -11.10 0.16 2.55
C LEU A 225 -9.88 -0.70 2.24
N ILE A 226 -10.06 -1.81 1.54
CA ILE A 226 -8.95 -2.67 1.12
C ILE A 226 -7.98 -1.89 0.22
N ASN A 227 -8.49 -1.14 -0.76
CA ASN A 227 -7.64 -0.30 -1.60
C ASN A 227 -6.82 0.70 -0.77
N ARG A 228 -7.44 1.37 0.21
CA ARG A 228 -6.76 2.32 1.10
C ARG A 228 -5.70 1.65 1.98
N ILE A 229 -5.97 0.43 2.47
CA ILE A 229 -4.98 -0.36 3.24
C ILE A 229 -3.74 -0.66 2.40
N PHE A 230 -3.94 -1.11 1.16
CA PHE A 230 -2.82 -1.45 0.29
C PHE A 230 -2.08 -0.22 -0.23
N GLU A 231 -2.77 0.90 -0.48
CA GLU A 231 -2.15 2.18 -0.83
C GLU A 231 -1.25 2.72 0.30
N ALA A 232 -1.62 2.49 1.56
CA ALA A 232 -0.79 2.83 2.71
C ALA A 232 0.41 1.86 2.92
N SER A 233 0.55 0.85 2.06
CA SER A 233 1.58 -0.18 2.14
C SER A 233 2.48 -0.19 0.90
N ASP A 234 3.61 -0.90 0.99
CA ASP A 234 4.52 -1.10 -0.14
C ASP A 234 4.07 -2.27 -1.06
N PHE A 235 2.87 -2.82 -0.83
CA PHE A 235 2.35 -4.00 -1.54
C PHE A 235 1.33 -3.63 -2.60
N SER A 236 1.47 -4.24 -3.79
CA SER A 236 0.42 -4.29 -4.80
C SER A 236 -0.39 -5.58 -4.70
N TRP A 237 -1.67 -5.56 -5.08
CA TRP A 237 -2.53 -6.73 -5.04
C TRP A 237 -3.44 -6.84 -6.27
N THR A 238 -3.89 -8.06 -6.56
CA THR A 238 -4.93 -8.39 -7.55
C THR A 238 -5.81 -9.51 -6.99
N SER A 239 -7.14 -9.43 -7.08
CA SER A 239 -8.00 -10.50 -6.55
C SER A 239 -9.35 -10.58 -7.25
N ASN A 240 -9.59 -11.69 -7.94
CA ASN A 240 -10.90 -12.00 -8.53
C ASN A 240 -12.06 -11.99 -7.52
N PHE A 241 -11.79 -12.25 -6.24
CA PHE A 241 -12.82 -12.21 -5.20
C PHE A 241 -13.17 -10.78 -4.81
N PHE A 242 -12.16 -9.95 -4.50
CA PHE A 242 -12.40 -8.55 -4.12
C PHE A 242 -12.84 -7.69 -5.30
N ASP A 243 -12.55 -8.12 -6.53
CA ASP A 243 -12.99 -7.48 -7.79
C ASP A 243 -14.34 -8.04 -8.28
N SER A 244 -15.02 -8.86 -7.48
CA SER A 244 -16.34 -9.39 -7.82
C SER A 244 -17.44 -8.37 -7.53
N ALA A 245 -18.46 -8.34 -8.39
CA ALA A 245 -19.61 -7.44 -8.26
C ALA A 245 -20.38 -7.63 -6.94
N ASP A 246 -20.29 -8.79 -6.29
CA ASP A 246 -20.91 -9.03 -5.00
C ASP A 246 -20.06 -8.50 -3.83
N PHE A 247 -18.73 -8.56 -3.93
CA PHE A 247 -17.86 -7.97 -2.92
C PHE A 247 -17.97 -6.44 -2.90
N GLU A 248 -18.14 -5.81 -4.06
CA GLU A 248 -18.37 -4.35 -4.18
C GLU A 248 -19.67 -3.88 -3.51
N LYS A 249 -20.59 -4.79 -3.17
CA LYS A 249 -21.83 -4.46 -2.44
C LYS A 249 -21.69 -4.59 -0.93
N LEU A 250 -20.52 -4.96 -0.41
CA LEU A 250 -20.28 -5.11 1.02
C LEU A 250 -19.83 -3.78 1.63
N TYR A 251 -20.44 -3.45 2.77
CA TYR A 251 -20.16 -2.25 3.54
C TYR A 251 -19.92 -2.62 4.99
N MET A 252 -19.07 -1.84 5.65
CA MET A 252 -18.78 -1.95 7.07
C MET A 252 -19.16 -0.66 7.76
N ASP A 253 -19.76 -0.75 8.95
CA ASP A 253 -19.98 0.43 9.78
C ASP A 253 -18.64 0.95 10.30
N PHE A 254 -18.45 2.26 10.23
CA PHE A 254 -17.35 2.89 10.95
C PHE A 254 -17.95 3.48 12.21
N ASN A 255 -17.47 2.96 13.35
CA ASN A 255 -18.03 3.27 14.65
C ASN A 255 -18.16 4.79 14.81
N TRP A 256 -19.39 5.23 15.07
CA TRP A 256 -19.66 6.59 15.51
C TRP A 256 -19.03 6.71 16.90
N GLY A 257 -18.13 7.69 17.07
CA GLY A 257 -17.38 7.89 18.30
C GLY A 257 -18.26 7.69 19.53
N ASN A 258 -17.77 6.90 20.49
CA ASN A 258 -18.47 6.71 21.75
C ASN A 258 -18.33 8.01 22.57
N VAL A 259 -19.20 8.99 22.30
CA VAL A 259 -19.22 10.26 23.03
C VAL A 259 -20.30 10.14 24.10
N GLY A 260 -19.87 9.86 25.33
CA GLY A 260 -20.75 9.90 26.49
C GLY A 260 -21.46 11.26 26.56
N THR A 261 -22.79 11.22 26.57
CA THR A 261 -23.72 12.26 27.03
C THR A 261 -23.18 13.70 27.01
N GLY A 262 -23.20 14.34 25.84
CA GLY A 262 -22.92 15.77 25.71
C GLY A 262 -23.03 16.20 24.26
N VAL A 263 -24.06 16.97 23.95
CA VAL A 263 -24.34 17.53 22.62
C VAL A 263 -23.11 18.25 22.08
N VAL A 264 -22.68 17.92 20.85
CA VAL A 264 -21.79 18.78 20.05
C VAL A 264 -22.25 18.72 18.59
N ASP A 265 -22.48 19.90 18.00
CA ASP A 265 -22.69 20.09 16.57
C ASP A 265 -21.57 19.40 15.77
N GLY A 266 -21.99 18.69 14.72
CA GLY A 266 -21.20 17.63 14.11
C GLY A 266 -19.87 18.06 13.50
N TYR A 267 -18.85 17.23 13.73
CA TYR A 267 -17.72 17.01 12.83
C TYR A 267 -17.21 15.58 13.04
N ILE A 268 -16.93 14.86 11.96
CA ILE A 268 -16.19 13.60 11.99
C ILE A 268 -14.71 13.98 12.05
N PHE A 269 -14.07 13.82 13.22
CA PHE A 269 -12.62 13.77 13.28
C PHE A 269 -12.17 12.32 13.03
N ALA A 270 -11.63 12.07 11.84
CA ALA A 270 -10.70 10.96 11.63
C ALA A 270 -9.29 11.56 11.72
N SER A 271 -8.59 11.29 12.81
CA SER A 271 -7.14 11.50 12.95
C SER A 271 -6.42 10.18 12.81
#